data_AF-A0A0M3HJQ2-F1
#
_entry.id   AF-A0A0M3HJQ2-F1
#
_cell.length_a   1.000
_cell.length_b   1.000
_cell.length_c   1.000
_cell.angle_alpha   90.00
_cell.angle_beta   90.00
_cell.angle_gamma   90.00
#
_symmetry.space_group_name_H-M   'P 1'
#
loop_
_entity.id
_entity.type
_entity.pdbx_description
1 polymer ?
#
loop_
_entity_poly.entity_id
_entity_poly.type
_entity_poly.pdbx_seq_one_letter_code
_entity_poly.pdbx_strand_id
1 'polypeptide(L)'
;QVEDIFQFLWFGGLNPYDLYRDCDPNPDINDVRMSAIRRGLFPRKFLSEPSMKKHNTDDNNLISLRREHIRLQGAAPCLNDSDVVQYMNNKEVRNALHIPSNLPKWDICSDEVTTTYQKQYGDMSPFIKKILAKHIRVLLYYGDTDMACNFMMGQQFSAGLKLKVHFFSFYLREEDLYH
;
A
#
# COMPACT_ATOMS: atom_id res chain seq x y z
N GLN A 1 7.02 -2.63 18.63
CA GLN A 1 8.00 -2.08 17.66
C GLN A 1 7.55 -2.30 16.21
N VAL A 2 7.30 -3.54 15.75
CA VAL A 2 6.79 -3.78 14.37
C VAL A 2 5.37 -3.26 14.16
N GLU A 3 4.49 -3.49 15.15
CA GLU A 3 3.11 -2.98 15.12
C GLU A 3 3.06 -1.44 15.09
N ASP A 4 3.97 -0.78 15.81
CA ASP A 4 4.06 0.68 15.85
C ASP A 4 4.50 1.25 14.49
N ILE A 5 5.41 0.55 13.79
CA ILE A 5 5.83 0.90 12.43
C ILE A 5 4.68 0.68 11.44
N PHE A 6 3.94 -0.43 11.57
CA PHE A 6 2.76 -0.69 10.76
C PHE A 6 1.70 0.40 10.95
N GLN A 7 1.36 0.74 12.20
CA GLN A 7 0.41 1.80 12.48
C GLN A 7 0.89 3.17 12.01
N PHE A 8 2.17 3.48 12.14
CA PHE A 8 2.75 4.71 11.61
C PHE A 8 2.67 4.75 10.08
N LEU A 9 2.93 3.64 9.41
CA LEU A 9 2.86 3.57 7.94
C LEU A 9 1.43 3.81 7.43
N TRP A 10 0.46 3.11 8.01
CA TRP A 10 -0.92 3.11 7.51
C TRP A 10 -1.78 4.26 8.04
N PHE A 11 -1.47 4.79 9.22
CA PHE A 11 -2.25 5.86 9.87
C PHE A 11 -1.46 7.14 10.13
N GLY A 12 -0.16 7.15 9.79
CA GLY A 12 0.73 8.30 9.95
C GLY A 12 0.76 9.27 8.77
N GLY A 13 -0.18 9.19 7.83
CA GLY A 13 -0.27 10.14 6.71
C GLY A 13 0.86 10.02 5.68
N LEU A 14 1.54 8.88 5.65
CA LEU A 14 2.43 8.53 4.56
C LEU A 14 1.63 7.86 3.46
N ASN A 15 2.07 8.02 2.20
CA ASN A 15 1.60 7.15 1.14
C ASN A 15 2.34 5.80 1.25
N PRO A 16 1.66 4.70 1.63
CA PRO A 16 2.31 3.42 1.84
C PRO A 16 2.75 2.77 0.52
N TYR A 17 2.20 3.21 -0.61
CA TYR A 17 2.47 2.66 -1.94
C TYR A 17 3.58 3.42 -2.68
N ASP A 18 3.89 4.64 -2.27
CA ASP A 18 5.00 5.43 -2.80
C ASP A 18 5.47 6.45 -1.76
N LEU A 19 6.59 6.14 -1.10
CA LEU A 19 7.18 7.00 -0.08
C LEU A 19 7.42 8.44 -0.58
N TYR A 20 7.60 8.70 -1.87
CA TYR A 20 7.86 10.06 -2.34
C TYR A 20 6.60 10.81 -2.76
N ARG A 21 5.42 10.19 -2.81
CA ARG A 21 4.19 10.87 -3.20
C ARG A 21 3.35 11.26 -2.01
N ASP A 22 2.64 12.36 -2.17
CA ASP A 22 1.65 12.78 -1.20
C ASP A 22 0.48 11.81 -1.21
N CYS A 23 -0.05 11.54 -0.02
CA CYS A 23 -1.30 10.81 0.15
C CYS A 23 -2.46 11.81 0.05
N ASP A 24 -3.41 11.62 -0.86
CA ASP A 24 -4.50 12.57 -1.04
C ASP A 24 -5.77 12.16 -0.27
N PRO A 25 -5.83 12.48 1.03
CA PRO A 25 -7.10 12.98 1.57
C PRO A 25 -6.97 14.21 2.49
N ASN A 26 -5.75 14.67 2.80
CA ASN A 26 -5.50 15.93 3.52
C ASN A 26 -4.06 16.45 3.29
N PRO A 27 -3.82 17.29 2.27
CA PRO A 27 -2.47 17.62 1.78
C PRO A 27 -1.56 18.33 2.81
N ASP A 28 -2.12 19.14 3.71
CA ASP A 28 -1.33 19.96 4.66
C ASP A 28 -0.56 19.13 5.71
N ILE A 29 -1.08 17.97 6.10
CA ILE A 29 -0.47 17.11 7.13
C ILE A 29 0.64 16.24 6.52
N ASN A 30 0.45 15.86 5.26
CA ASN A 30 1.33 14.92 4.57
C ASN A 30 2.62 15.63 4.13
N ASP A 31 2.54 16.88 3.66
CA ASP A 31 3.71 17.67 3.26
C ASP A 31 4.72 17.86 4.43
N VAL A 32 4.22 18.16 5.64
CA VAL A 32 5.08 18.38 6.82
C VAL A 32 5.78 17.10 7.27
N ARG A 33 5.05 15.97 7.31
CA ARG A 33 5.62 14.67 7.71
C ARG A 33 6.59 14.13 6.66
N MET A 34 6.22 14.24 5.39
CA MET A 34 7.07 13.82 4.27
C MET A 34 8.35 14.65 4.20
N SER A 35 8.26 15.95 4.41
CA SER A 35 9.41 16.85 4.49
C SER A 35 10.36 16.48 5.64
N ALA A 36 9.83 16.08 6.80
CA ALA A 36 10.64 15.61 7.93
C ALA A 36 11.37 14.29 7.62
N ILE A 37 10.69 13.30 7.03
CA ILE A 37 11.28 12.00 6.68
C ILE A 37 12.33 12.17 5.57
N ARG A 38 12.05 12.93 4.52
CA ARG A 38 13.02 13.22 3.43
C ARG A 38 14.29 13.88 3.96
N ARG A 39 14.20 14.66 5.05
CA ARG A 39 15.34 15.30 5.72
C ARG A 39 16.06 14.37 6.72
N GLY A 40 15.66 13.11 6.84
CA GLY A 40 16.20 12.16 7.82
C GLY A 40 15.84 12.50 9.27
N LEU A 41 14.91 13.44 9.47
CA LEU A 41 14.43 13.88 10.77
C LEU A 41 13.28 12.98 11.19
N PHE A 42 13.55 11.70 11.48
CA PHE A 42 12.59 10.85 12.18
C PHE A 42 12.39 11.43 13.59
N PRO A 43 11.25 12.08 13.89
CA PRO A 43 11.14 12.78 15.16
C PRO A 43 11.02 11.73 16.26
N ARG A 44 12.10 11.50 17.02
CA ARG A 44 12.09 10.64 18.23
C ARG A 44 10.97 11.01 19.20
N LYS A 45 10.47 12.24 19.15
CA LYS A 45 9.38 12.76 19.99
C LYS A 45 7.99 12.22 19.66
N PHE A 46 7.77 11.55 18.53
CA PHE A 46 6.43 11.08 18.16
C PHE A 46 6.06 9.71 18.74
N LEU A 47 7.02 8.98 19.31
CA LEU A 47 6.77 7.76 20.10
C LEU A 47 6.47 8.06 21.58
N SER A 48 6.51 9.34 21.98
CA SER A 48 6.37 9.77 23.36
C SER A 48 5.81 11.19 23.47
N GLU A 49 4.55 11.41 23.10
CA GLU A 49 3.78 12.49 23.73
C GLU A 49 2.28 12.20 23.69
N PRO A 50 1.64 11.99 24.85
CA PRO A 50 0.21 12.22 24.98
C PRO A 50 -0.04 13.73 24.98
N SER A 51 -1.21 14.15 24.47
CA SER A 51 -1.79 15.51 24.52
C SER A 51 -1.45 16.49 23.37
N MET A 52 -2.27 16.44 22.31
CA MET A 52 -2.69 17.69 21.66
C MET A 52 -3.62 18.44 22.61
N LYS A 53 -3.34 19.74 22.75
CA LYS A 53 -3.98 20.68 23.66
C LYS A 53 -5.50 20.68 23.51
N LYS A 54 -6.19 20.57 24.64
CA LYS A 54 -7.63 20.77 24.81
C LYS A 54 -7.96 22.22 24.44
N HIS A 55 -8.51 22.44 23.25
CA HIS A 55 -9.30 23.65 22.97
C HIS A 55 -10.74 23.32 23.37
N ASN A 56 -11.25 24.01 24.38
CA ASN A 56 -12.64 23.91 24.84
C ASN A 56 -13.58 24.39 23.72
N THR A 57 -14.22 23.47 23.01
CA THR A 57 -15.48 23.68 22.27
C THR A 57 -16.12 22.31 21.99
N ASP A 58 -17.22 22.02 22.70
CA ASP A 58 -18.27 21.03 22.44
C ASP A 58 -17.87 19.68 21.80
N ASP A 59 -17.53 18.74 22.70
CA ASP A 59 -17.07 17.36 22.48
C ASP A 59 -18.05 16.39 21.76
N ASN A 60 -19.19 16.85 21.23
CA ASN A 60 -20.12 15.97 20.51
C ASN A 60 -19.96 15.98 18.98
N ASN A 61 -19.22 16.95 18.41
CA ASN A 61 -19.05 17.08 16.95
C ASN A 61 -17.70 16.55 16.41
N LEU A 62 -16.73 16.25 17.28
CA LEU A 62 -15.45 15.65 16.86
C LEU A 62 -15.55 14.13 16.60
N ILE A 63 -16.52 13.47 17.25
CA ILE A 63 -16.83 12.05 17.00
C ILE A 63 -17.59 11.89 15.67
N SER A 64 -18.37 12.88 15.24
CA SER A 64 -19.02 12.88 13.92
C SER A 64 -18.05 13.21 12.79
N LEU A 65 -17.14 14.18 12.98
CA LEU A 65 -16.12 14.53 11.97
C LEU A 65 -15.11 13.41 11.71
N ARG A 66 -14.78 12.59 12.71
CA ARG A 66 -13.93 11.39 12.51
C ARG A 66 -14.67 10.27 11.78
N ARG A 67 -16.01 10.30 11.77
CA ARG A 67 -16.87 9.32 11.11
C ARG A 67 -17.08 9.63 9.62
N GLU A 68 -16.88 10.88 9.20
CA GLU A 68 -17.32 11.34 7.89
C GLU A 68 -16.23 11.30 6.81
N HIS A 69 -14.94 11.39 7.18
CA HIS A 69 -13.82 11.31 6.21
C HIS A 69 -13.16 9.95 6.06
N ILE A 70 -13.71 8.92 6.70
CA ILE A 70 -13.28 7.54 6.50
C ILE A 70 -14.53 6.71 6.22
N ARG A 71 -15.21 7.01 5.12
CA ARG A 71 -15.91 5.95 4.38
C ARG A 71 -14.84 5.11 3.69
N LEU A 72 -14.07 4.36 4.49
CA LEU A 72 -13.34 3.18 4.02
C LEU A 72 -14.40 2.13 3.69
N GLN A 73 -15.07 2.31 2.56
CA GLN A 73 -15.65 1.22 1.81
C GLN A 73 -14.57 0.80 0.82
N GLY A 74 -13.84 -0.27 1.09
CA GLY A 74 -12.93 -0.94 0.15
C GLY A 74 -11.70 -0.17 -0.36
N ALA A 75 -11.71 1.16 -0.38
CA ALA A 75 -10.70 1.96 -1.05
C ALA A 75 -9.35 1.86 -0.34
N ALA A 76 -8.32 1.47 -1.09
CA ALA A 76 -6.96 1.49 -0.62
C ALA A 76 -6.55 2.95 -0.26
N PRO A 77 -5.95 3.19 0.91
CA PRO A 77 -5.62 4.55 1.34
C PRO A 77 -4.65 5.20 0.36
N CYS A 78 -4.76 6.53 0.16
CA CYS A 78 -3.85 7.30 -0.70
C CYS A 78 -3.95 6.99 -2.20
N LEU A 79 -4.97 6.24 -2.64
CA LEU A 79 -5.27 5.99 -4.05
C LEU A 79 -6.62 6.63 -4.40
N ASN A 80 -6.64 7.40 -5.49
CA ASN A 80 -7.89 7.85 -6.10
C ASN A 80 -8.26 6.89 -7.22
N ASP A 81 -9.26 6.05 -6.97
CA ASP A 81 -9.78 5.04 -7.88
C ASP A 81 -11.09 5.44 -8.56
N SER A 82 -11.55 6.68 -8.32
CA SER A 82 -12.86 7.19 -8.78
C SER A 82 -13.07 7.00 -10.27
N ASP A 83 -12.05 7.31 -11.07
CA ASP A 83 -12.12 7.21 -12.54
C ASP A 83 -12.33 5.77 -13.01
N VAL A 84 -11.63 4.81 -12.38
CA VAL A 84 -11.74 3.38 -12.70
C VAL A 84 -13.09 2.85 -12.25
N VAL A 85 -13.52 3.18 -11.03
CA VAL A 85 -14.83 2.80 -10.50
C VAL A 85 -15.96 3.34 -11.38
N GLN A 86 -15.85 4.59 -11.84
CA GLN A 86 -16.82 5.19 -12.75
C GLN A 86 -16.85 4.48 -14.10
N TYR A 87 -15.68 4.24 -14.70
CA TYR A 87 -15.57 3.56 -15.99
C TYR A 87 -16.13 2.14 -15.95
N MET A 88 -15.75 1.36 -14.94
CA MET A 88 -16.17 -0.04 -14.80
C MET A 88 -17.65 -0.20 -14.45
N ASN A 89 -18.28 0.83 -13.88
CA ASN A 89 -19.72 0.85 -13.62
C ASN A 89 -20.56 1.51 -14.73
N ASN A 90 -19.93 2.02 -15.79
CA ASN A 90 -20.66 2.48 -16.96
C ASN A 90 -21.43 1.32 -17.61
N LYS A 91 -22.71 1.55 -17.95
CA LYS A 91 -23.61 0.52 -18.51
C LYS A 91 -23.10 -0.05 -19.83
N GLU A 92 -22.56 0.79 -20.71
CA GLU A 92 -22.05 0.38 -22.01
C GLU A 92 -20.78 -0.46 -21.85
N VAL A 93 -19.88 -0.07 -20.94
CA VAL A 93 -18.67 -0.83 -20.59
C VAL A 93 -19.04 -2.20 -20.01
N ARG A 94 -19.98 -2.24 -19.05
CA ARG A 94 -20.46 -3.51 -18.48
C ARG A 94 -21.09 -4.40 -19.54
N ASN A 95 -21.87 -3.84 -20.46
CA ASN A 95 -22.46 -4.60 -21.56
C ASN A 95 -21.39 -5.13 -22.53
N ALA A 96 -20.39 -4.31 -22.88
CA ALA A 96 -19.28 -4.69 -23.76
C ALA A 96 -18.41 -5.81 -23.17
N LEU A 97 -18.26 -5.83 -21.83
CA LEU A 97 -17.60 -6.90 -21.08
C LEU A 97 -18.52 -8.09 -20.76
N HIS A 98 -19.75 -8.09 -21.28
CA HIS A 98 -20.78 -9.12 -21.06
C HIS A 98 -21.10 -9.36 -19.57
N ILE A 99 -21.09 -8.30 -18.76
CA ILE A 99 -21.45 -8.37 -17.34
C ILE A 99 -22.98 -8.33 -17.19
N PRO A 100 -23.61 -9.35 -16.58
CA PRO A 100 -25.06 -9.35 -16.34
C PRO A 100 -25.53 -8.13 -15.54
N SER A 101 -26.69 -7.58 -15.92
CA SER A 101 -27.24 -6.38 -15.29
C SER A 101 -27.76 -6.57 -13.87
N ASN A 102 -27.96 -7.83 -13.44
CA ASN A 102 -28.43 -8.18 -12.10
C ASN A 102 -27.29 -8.29 -11.07
N LEU A 103 -26.03 -8.16 -11.47
CA LEU A 103 -24.90 -8.16 -10.56
C LEU A 103 -24.71 -6.78 -9.90
N PRO A 104 -24.14 -6.73 -8.68
CA PRO A 104 -23.87 -5.48 -8.00
C PRO A 104 -22.90 -4.57 -8.78
N LYS A 105 -22.75 -3.35 -8.27
CA LYS A 105 -21.72 -2.42 -8.75
C LYS A 105 -20.35 -3.06 -8.59
N TRP A 106 -19.49 -2.78 -9.55
CA TRP A 106 -18.09 -3.14 -9.51
C TRP A 106 -17.36 -2.22 -8.52
N ASP A 107 -16.38 -2.76 -7.82
CA ASP A 107 -15.54 -2.04 -6.88
C ASP A 107 -14.10 -2.57 -6.99
N ILE A 108 -13.11 -1.78 -6.59
CA ILE A 108 -11.70 -2.15 -6.67
C ILE A 108 -11.32 -3.24 -5.65
N CYS A 109 -11.96 -3.20 -4.49
CA CYS A 109 -11.74 -4.10 -3.37
C CYS A 109 -13.08 -4.50 -2.75
N SER A 110 -13.15 -5.70 -2.16
CA SER A 110 -14.33 -6.16 -1.41
C SER A 110 -14.01 -6.20 0.09
N ASP A 111 -14.71 -5.39 0.87
CA ASP A 111 -14.60 -5.40 2.34
C ASP A 111 -15.07 -6.72 2.94
N GLU A 112 -16.13 -7.31 2.37
CA GLU A 112 -16.64 -8.61 2.81
C GLU A 112 -15.57 -9.69 2.67
N VAL A 113 -14.93 -9.78 1.50
CA VAL A 113 -13.83 -10.74 1.29
C VAL A 113 -12.67 -10.42 2.22
N THR A 114 -12.26 -9.15 2.32
CA THR A 114 -11.12 -8.73 3.13
C THR A 114 -11.31 -9.06 4.62
N THR A 115 -12.51 -8.86 5.17
CA THR A 115 -12.81 -9.07 6.59
C THR A 115 -13.09 -10.54 6.94
N THR A 116 -13.53 -11.35 5.97
CA THR A 116 -13.83 -12.77 6.19
C THR A 116 -12.67 -13.71 5.84
N TYR A 117 -11.68 -13.24 5.09
CA TYR A 117 -10.55 -14.06 4.66
C TYR A 117 -9.63 -14.48 5.83
N GLN A 118 -9.28 -15.76 5.86
CA GLN A 118 -8.36 -16.33 6.85
C GLN A 118 -7.01 -16.66 6.21
N LYS A 119 -5.93 -16.04 6.70
CA LYS A 119 -4.56 -16.29 6.22
C LYS A 119 -4.14 -17.73 6.56
N GLN A 120 -3.77 -18.49 5.54
CA GLN A 120 -3.41 -19.92 5.69
C GLN A 120 -1.90 -20.15 5.81
N TYR A 121 -1.08 -19.28 5.21
CA TYR A 121 0.37 -19.45 5.12
C TYR A 121 1.09 -18.19 5.60
N GLY A 122 2.08 -18.37 6.47
CA GLY A 122 2.97 -17.30 6.92
C GLY A 122 4.30 -17.24 6.17
N ASP A 123 4.64 -18.27 5.38
CA ASP A 123 5.89 -18.35 4.62
C ASP A 123 5.64 -19.00 3.25
N MET A 124 6.08 -18.31 2.20
CA MET A 124 5.96 -18.77 0.81
C MET A 124 7.19 -19.54 0.32
N SER A 125 8.27 -19.60 1.11
CA SER A 125 9.53 -20.26 0.74
C SER A 125 9.36 -21.71 0.29
N PRO A 126 8.54 -22.57 0.94
CA PRO A 126 8.37 -23.96 0.52
C PRO A 126 7.78 -24.08 -0.88
N PHE A 127 6.84 -23.19 -1.24
CA PHE A 127 6.17 -23.17 -2.53
C PHE A 127 7.11 -22.72 -3.65
N ILE A 128 7.87 -21.65 -3.42
CA ILE A 128 8.87 -21.16 -4.37
C ILE A 128 9.93 -22.24 -4.63
N LYS A 129 10.44 -22.91 -3.58
CA LYS A 129 11.40 -24.01 -3.74
C LYS A 129 10.84 -25.17 -4.56
N LYS A 130 9.55 -25.51 -4.38
CA LYS A 130 8.87 -26.54 -5.17
C LYS A 130 8.76 -26.18 -6.66
N ILE A 131 8.49 -24.91 -6.96
CA ILE A 131 8.44 -24.39 -8.34
C ILE A 131 9.83 -24.46 -8.99
N LEU A 132 10.86 -24.01 -8.27
CA LEU A 132 12.24 -24.02 -8.75
C LEU A 132 12.78 -25.44 -9.00
N ALA A 133 12.40 -26.42 -8.18
CA ALA A 133 12.74 -27.83 -8.41
C ALA A 133 12.19 -28.37 -9.74
N LYS A 134 11.17 -27.73 -10.31
CA LYS A 134 10.61 -28.03 -11.65
C LYS A 134 11.25 -27.20 -12.76
N HIS A 135 12.36 -26.51 -12.50
CA HIS A 135 13.11 -25.71 -13.48
C HIS A 135 12.28 -24.56 -14.07
N ILE A 136 11.29 -24.08 -13.32
CA ILE A 136 10.47 -22.93 -13.70
C ILE A 136 11.20 -21.66 -13.25
N ARG A 137 11.30 -20.69 -14.15
CA ARG A 137 11.89 -19.37 -13.85
C ARG A 137 10.92 -18.56 -13.01
N VAL A 138 11.43 -17.96 -11.93
CA VAL A 138 10.68 -17.11 -11.00
C VAL A 138 11.32 -15.73 -10.98
N LEU A 139 10.51 -14.68 -11.10
CA LEU A 139 10.91 -13.28 -10.93
C LEU A 139 10.23 -12.74 -9.68
N LEU A 140 11.01 -12.19 -8.75
CA LEU A 140 10.53 -11.40 -7.63
C LEU A 140 10.94 -9.96 -7.90
N TYR A 141 9.96 -9.06 -8.04
CA TYR A 141 10.19 -7.63 -8.28
C TYR A 141 9.49 -6.83 -7.18
N TYR A 142 10.15 -5.76 -6.73
CA TYR A 142 9.67 -4.90 -5.65
C TYR A 142 9.99 -3.44 -6.01
N GLY A 143 9.06 -2.53 -5.75
CA GLY A 143 9.33 -1.10 -5.81
C GLY A 143 10.22 -0.69 -4.64
N ASP A 144 11.20 0.16 -4.88
CA ASP A 144 12.10 0.69 -3.85
C ASP A 144 11.41 1.73 -2.96
N THR A 145 10.33 2.35 -3.44
CA THR A 145 9.51 3.32 -2.70
C THR A 145 8.26 2.73 -2.05
N ASP A 146 7.91 1.48 -2.35
CA ASP A 146 6.78 0.78 -1.73
C ASP A 146 7.12 0.42 -0.28
N MET A 147 6.28 0.84 0.64
CA MET A 147 6.43 0.54 2.06
C MET A 147 5.44 -0.53 2.54
N ALA A 148 4.33 -0.75 1.84
CA ALA A 148 3.37 -1.80 2.15
C ALA A 148 4.02 -3.20 2.03
N CYS A 149 4.77 -3.41 0.94
CA CYS A 149 5.53 -4.63 0.66
C CYS A 149 6.96 -4.31 0.20
N ASN A 150 7.75 -3.71 1.09
CA ASN A 150 9.04 -3.12 0.71
C ASN A 150 10.10 -4.09 0.14
N PHE A 151 10.98 -3.52 -0.68
CA PHE A 151 12.08 -4.24 -1.32
C PHE A 151 13.06 -4.92 -0.35
N MET A 152 13.26 -4.36 0.85
CA MET A 152 14.13 -4.96 1.88
C MET A 152 13.57 -6.30 2.37
N MET A 153 12.24 -6.40 2.57
CA MET A 153 11.57 -7.67 2.84
C MET A 153 11.77 -8.67 1.69
N GLY A 154 11.64 -8.21 0.44
CA GLY A 154 11.90 -9.02 -0.74
C GLY A 154 13.35 -9.55 -0.82
N GLN A 155 14.32 -8.69 -0.51
CA GLN A 155 15.74 -9.05 -0.47
C GLN A 155 16.03 -10.08 0.63
N GLN A 156 15.47 -9.90 1.82
CA GLN A 156 15.61 -10.86 2.92
C GLN A 156 14.96 -12.21 2.59
N PHE A 157 13.75 -12.19 2.02
CA PHE A 157 13.05 -13.39 1.60
C PHE A 157 13.84 -14.17 0.53
N SER A 158 14.27 -13.48 -0.53
CA SER A 158 15.04 -14.08 -1.63
C SER A 158 16.38 -14.65 -1.15
N ALA A 159 17.11 -13.94 -0.28
CA ALA A 159 18.31 -14.46 0.38
C ALA A 159 18.02 -15.71 1.23
N GLY A 160 16.88 -15.72 1.94
CA GLY A 160 16.38 -16.84 2.74
C GLY A 160 16.08 -18.12 1.93
N LEU A 161 15.88 -18.01 0.61
CA LEU A 161 15.73 -19.16 -0.27
C LEU A 161 17.02 -19.98 -0.40
N LYS A 162 18.19 -19.40 -0.10
CA LYS A 162 19.52 -20.03 -0.17
C LYS A 162 19.84 -20.63 -1.54
N LEU A 163 19.45 -19.91 -2.60
CA LEU A 163 19.74 -20.30 -3.98
C LEU A 163 21.14 -19.82 -4.38
N LYS A 164 21.75 -20.49 -5.36
CA LYS A 164 23.00 -20.03 -5.96
C LYS A 164 22.75 -18.73 -6.72
N VAL A 165 23.33 -17.64 -6.23
CA VAL A 165 23.22 -16.32 -6.88
C VAL A 165 24.19 -16.27 -8.06
N HIS A 166 23.66 -16.00 -9.24
CA HIS A 166 24.46 -15.61 -10.41
C HIS A 166 24.36 -14.10 -10.53
N PHE A 167 25.44 -13.38 -10.21
CA PHE A 167 25.50 -11.95 -10.44
C PHE A 167 25.60 -11.67 -11.94
N PHE A 168 24.51 -11.19 -12.52
CA PHE A 168 24.53 -10.51 -13.80
C PHE A 168 24.45 -9.01 -13.51
N SER A 169 25.57 -8.30 -13.69
CA SER A 169 25.55 -6.84 -13.65
C SER A 169 24.96 -6.36 -14.97
N PHE A 170 23.68 -5.98 -14.95
CA PHE A 170 23.10 -5.14 -15.99
C PHE A 170 23.13 -3.71 -15.48
N TYR A 171 24.14 -2.95 -15.91
CA TYR A 171 24.05 -1.50 -15.92
C TYR A 171 23.16 -1.15 -17.12
N LEU A 172 21.90 -0.78 -16.88
CA LEU A 172 21.14 -0.03 -17.87
C LEU A 172 21.85 1.33 -17.98
N ARG A 173 22.61 1.53 -19.06
CA ARG A 173 23.12 2.87 -19.38
C ARG A 173 21.94 3.65 -19.94
N GLU A 174 21.83 4.93 -19.58
CA GLU A 174 20.81 5.84 -20.11
C GLU A 174 20.75 5.88 -21.65
N GLU A 175 21.80 5.43 -22.33
CA GLU A 175 21.86 5.32 -23.79
C GLU A 175 20.95 4.22 -24.38
N ASP A 176 20.50 3.24 -23.58
CA ASP A 176 19.62 2.15 -24.05
C ASP A 176 18.12 2.53 -24.05
N LEU A 177 17.77 3.75 -23.60
CA LEU A 177 16.38 4.24 -23.50
C LEU A 177 15.93 5.13 -24.68
N TYR A 178 16.83 5.44 -25.62
CA TYR A 178 16.57 6.38 -26.74
C TYR A 178 16.79 5.74 -28.12
N HIS A 179 16.33 4.51 -28.33
CA HIS A 179 16.26 3.90 -29.66
C HIS A 179 14.94 3.20 -29.96
#